data_AF-A0A1G9CUH0-F1
#
_entry.id   AF-A0A1G9CUH0-F1
#
_cell.length_a   1.000
_cell.length_b   1.000
_cell.length_c   1.000
_cell.angle_alpha   90.00
_cell.angle_beta   90.00
_cell.angle_gamma   90.00
#
_symmetry.space_group_name_H-M   'P 1'
#
loop_
_entity.id
_entity.type
_entity.pdbx_description
1 polymer ?
#
loop_
_entity_poly.entity_id
_entity_poly.type
_entity_poly.pdbx_seq_one_letter_code
_entity_poly.pdbx_strand_id
1 'polypeptide(L)'
;MAVVLASLRVTQNVFIHSGWATSLRVHRRRKPTGKPESRESVYAVTSLDTHQMSPADLAAAIRGHWGIENSSHYIRDVTFAEDASTVHAGSAPRAMAAFRNLAIGP
;
A
#
# COMPACT_ATOMS: atom_id res chain seq x y z
N MET A 1 8.84 -0.05 14.64
CA MET A 1 7.94 -0.99 13.93
C MET A 1 8.08 -0.70 12.44
N ALA A 2 8.94 -1.43 11.73
CA ALA A 2 9.12 -1.26 10.29
C ALA A 2 8.41 -2.43 9.61
N VAL A 3 7.11 -2.28 9.33
CA VAL A 3 6.44 -3.19 8.39
C VAL A 3 6.79 -2.69 7.00
N VAL A 4 7.84 -3.28 6.40
CA VAL A 4 8.19 -3.01 5.02
C VAL A 4 7.21 -3.78 4.12
N LEU A 5 6.14 -3.11 3.69
CA LEU A 5 5.27 -3.63 2.62
C LEU A 5 5.95 -3.42 1.27
N ALA A 6 6.80 -4.37 0.88
CA ALA A 6 7.30 -4.44 -0.48
C ALA A 6 6.21 -5.02 -1.39
N SER A 7 5.35 -4.16 -1.96
CA SER A 7 4.71 -4.48 -3.23
C SER A 7 5.82 -4.51 -4.28
N LEU A 8 6.30 -5.70 -4.65
CA LEU A 8 7.35 -5.85 -5.65
C LEU A 8 6.81 -5.42 -7.03
N ARG A 9 6.86 -4.12 -7.33
CA ARG A 9 7.40 -3.67 -8.61
C ARG A 9 8.84 -3.34 -8.33
N VAL A 10 9.75 -4.10 -8.96
CA VAL A 10 11.20 -3.98 -8.82
C VAL A 10 11.60 -2.52 -8.70
N THR A 11 11.98 -2.10 -7.49
CA THR A 11 12.94 -1.06 -7.08
C THR A 11 12.58 -0.70 -5.65
N GLN A 12 13.26 -1.26 -4.65
CA GLN A 12 13.66 -0.67 -3.35
C GLN A 12 14.20 -1.82 -2.44
N ASN A 13 15.40 -1.64 -1.90
CA ASN A 13 16.16 -2.65 -1.15
C ASN A 13 15.40 -3.21 0.05
N VAL A 14 15.18 -4.53 0.08
CA VAL A 14 14.79 -5.26 1.29
C VAL A 14 16.08 -5.78 1.96
N PHE A 15 16.48 -5.18 3.08
CA PHE A 15 17.58 -5.67 3.91
C PHE A 15 17.02 -6.70 4.91
N ILE A 16 17.23 -7.99 4.64
CA ILE A 16 16.88 -9.07 5.57
C ILE A 16 18.07 -9.29 6.52
N HIS A 17 17.93 -8.90 7.79
CA HIS A 17 18.87 -9.31 8.84
C HIS A 17 18.63 -10.79 9.19
N SER A 18 19.71 -11.56 9.30
CA SER A 18 19.66 -13.00 9.57
C SER A 18 19.19 -13.29 10.99
N GLY A 19 17.97 -13.82 11.10
CA GLY A 19 17.46 -14.43 12.33
C GLY A 19 15.95 -14.29 12.42
N TRP A 20 15.23 -15.30 11.91
CA TRP A 20 13.77 -15.49 12.10
C TRP A 20 12.87 -14.47 11.38
N ALA A 21 12.80 -14.55 10.05
CA ALA A 21 11.84 -13.80 9.27
C ALA A 21 10.56 -14.62 9.01
N THR A 22 9.40 -14.12 9.44
CA THR A 22 8.11 -14.67 9.00
C THR A 22 7.73 -14.08 7.64
N SER A 23 7.24 -14.92 6.72
CA SER A 23 6.80 -14.46 5.40
C SER A 23 5.38 -14.97 5.07
N LEU A 24 4.63 -14.15 4.34
CA LEU A 24 3.29 -14.48 3.85
C LEU A 24 3.23 -14.23 2.34
N ARG A 25 2.79 -15.23 1.58
CA ARG A 25 2.45 -15.05 0.17
C ARG A 25 0.97 -14.74 0.04
N VAL A 26 0.63 -13.65 -0.65
CA VAL A 26 -0.74 -13.25 -0.95
C VAL A 26 -0.99 -13.34 -2.45
N HIS A 27 -2.09 -13.98 -2.82
CA HIS A 27 -2.56 -14.04 -4.20
C HIS A 27 -3.65 -13.01 -4.43
N ARG A 28 -3.40 -12.08 -5.35
CA ARG A 28 -4.36 -11.05 -5.74
C ARG A 28 -4.94 -11.42 -7.10
N ARG A 29 -6.27 -11.38 -7.21
CA ARG A 29 -6.99 -11.47 -8.47
C ARG A 29 -7.81 -10.20 -8.66
N ARG A 30 -7.67 -9.56 -9.83
CA ARG A 30 -8.47 -8.39 -10.19
C ARG A 30 -9.16 -8.67 -11.51
N LYS A 31 -10.48 -8.49 -11.55
CA LYS A 31 -11.28 -8.58 -12.76
C LYS A 31 -12.07 -7.27 -12.95
N PRO A 32 -11.47 -6.26 -13.61
CA PRO A 32 -12.19 -5.05 -13.94
C PRO A 32 -13.25 -5.34 -15.00
N THR A 33 -14.37 -4.62 -14.96
CA THR A 33 -15.41 -4.71 -15.99
C THR A 33 -14.82 -4.43 -17.38
N GLY A 34 -15.02 -5.36 -18.32
CA GLY A 34 -14.52 -5.24 -19.69
C GLY A 34 -13.01 -5.49 -19.89
N LYS A 35 -12.27 -5.94 -18.87
CA LYS A 35 -10.82 -6.23 -18.97
C LYS A 35 -10.52 -7.68 -18.56
N PRO A 36 -9.44 -8.30 -19.09
CA PRO A 36 -9.01 -9.63 -18.69
C PRO A 36 -8.65 -9.68 -17.20
N GLU A 37 -8.85 -10.85 -16.58
CA GLU A 37 -8.43 -11.11 -15.20
C GLU A 37 -6.90 -10.95 -15.08
N SER A 38 -6.43 -10.16 -14.12
CA SER A 38 -5.01 -10.12 -13.75
C SER A 38 -4.77 -10.90 -12.46
N ARG A 39 -3.63 -11.57 -12.39
CA ARG A 39 -3.17 -12.34 -11.22
C ARG A 39 -1.80 -11.85 -10.80
N GLU A 40 -1.65 -11.58 -9.52
CA GLU A 40 -0.39 -11.13 -8.93
C GLU A 40 -0.10 -11.92 -7.66
N SER A 41 1.19 -12.19 -7.42
CA SER A 41 1.66 -12.74 -6.15
C SER A 41 2.46 -11.65 -5.43
N VAL A 42 2.04 -11.34 -4.20
CA VAL A 42 2.74 -10.39 -3.32
C VAL A 42 3.34 -11.18 -2.17
N TYR A 43 4.56 -10.84 -1.78
CA TYR A 43 5.23 -11.44 -0.64
C TYR A 43 5.42 -10.38 0.43
N ALA A 44 4.82 -10.61 1.59
CA ALA A 44 5.07 -9.82 2.77
C ALA A 44 6.13 -10.51 3.60
N VAL A 45 7.13 -9.76 4.06
CA VAL A 45 8.21 -10.24 4.91
C VAL A 45 8.29 -9.34 6.12
N THR A 46 8.44 -9.94 7.30
CA THR A 46 8.66 -9.20 8.54
C THR A 46 9.91 -9.72 9.22
N SER A 47 10.61 -8.84 9.93
CA SER A 47 11.72 -9.19 10.83
C SER A 47 11.24 -9.70 12.19
N LEU A 48 9.92 -9.80 12.40
CA LEU A 48 9.32 -10.35 13.61
C LEU A 48 9.25 -11.88 13.50
N ASP A 49 9.66 -12.53 14.57
CA ASP A 49 9.56 -13.98 14.70
C ASP A 49 8.11 -14.44 14.95
N THR A 50 7.88 -15.75 14.92
CA THR A 50 6.55 -16.35 15.08
C THR A 50 5.98 -16.25 16.49
N HIS A 51 6.82 -15.98 17.50
CA HIS A 51 6.38 -15.73 18.88
C HIS A 51 5.94 -14.27 19.07
N GLN A 52 6.51 -13.35 18.29
CA GLN A 52 6.14 -11.93 18.28
C GLN A 52 4.93 -11.64 17.39
N MET A 53 4.78 -12.37 16.29
CA MET A 53 3.74 -12.12 15.31
C MET A 53 3.33 -13.43 14.63
N SER A 54 2.11 -13.88 14.90
CA SER A 54 1.58 -15.06 14.23
C SER A 54 1.34 -14.78 12.74
N PRO A 55 1.27 -15.80 11.88
CA PRO A 55 0.86 -15.63 10.48
C PRO A 55 -0.52 -14.97 10.33
N ALA A 56 -1.43 -15.20 11.28
CA ALA A 56 -2.76 -14.59 11.29
C ALA A 56 -2.68 -13.08 11.57
N ASP A 57 -1.84 -12.67 12.51
CA ASP A 57 -1.58 -11.26 12.82
C ASP A 57 -0.92 -10.55 11.64
N LEU A 58 0.03 -11.23 10.96
CA LEU A 58 0.63 -10.72 9.73
C LEU A 58 -0.38 -10.54 8.61
N ALA A 59 -1.28 -11.51 8.41
CA ALA A 59 -2.36 -11.37 7.45
C ALA A 59 -3.32 -10.23 7.81
N ALA A 60 -3.63 -10.04 9.10
CA ALA A 60 -4.48 -8.95 9.57
C ALA A 60 -3.82 -7.58 9.36
N ALA A 61 -2.53 -7.45 9.67
CA ALA A 61 -1.76 -6.23 9.44
C ALA A 61 -1.70 -5.86 7.95
N ILE A 62 -1.46 -6.83 7.06
CA ILE A 62 -1.45 -6.61 5.61
C ILE A 62 -2.82 -6.14 5.12
N ARG A 63 -3.90 -6.78 5.57
CA ARG A 63 -5.27 -6.36 5.23
C ARG A 63 -5.59 -4.95 5.72
N GLY A 64 -5.20 -4.63 6.96
CA GLY A 64 -5.39 -3.30 7.54
C GLY A 64 -4.65 -2.22 6.74
N HIS A 65 -3.40 -2.49 6.36
CA HIS A 65 -2.62 -1.59 5.53
C HIS A 65 -3.28 -1.32 4.17
N TRP A 66 -3.76 -2.36 3.48
CA TRP A 66 -4.49 -2.20 2.22
C TRP A 66 -5.81 -1.44 2.38
N GLY A 67 -6.49 -1.57 3.52
CA GLY A 67 -7.69 -0.79 3.82
C GLY A 67 -7.42 0.71 3.85
N ILE A 68 -6.29 1.13 4.41
CA ILE A 68 -5.87 2.54 4.47
C ILE A 68 -5.56 3.07 3.06
N GLU A 69 -4.75 2.33 2.30
CA GLU A 69 -4.38 2.72 0.94
C GLU A 69 -5.62 2.83 0.04
N ASN A 70 -6.51 1.83 0.06
CA ASN A 70 -7.72 1.83 -0.76
C ASN A 70 -8.71 2.95 -0.37
N SER A 71 -8.84 3.26 0.92
CA SER A 71 -9.75 4.30 1.39
C SER A 71 -9.24 5.70 1.06
N SER A 72 -7.95 5.96 1.30
CA SER A 72 -7.32 7.25 0.99
C SER A 72 -7.30 7.51 -0.51
N HIS A 73 -6.96 6.50 -1.32
CA HIS A 73 -7.00 6.61 -2.77
C HIS A 73 -8.42 6.89 -3.28
N TYR A 74 -9.44 6.19 -2.78
CA TYR A 74 -10.81 6.46 -3.20
C TYR A 74 -11.22 7.91 -2.95
N ILE A 75 -10.93 8.46 -1.77
CA ILE A 75 -11.26 9.86 -1.45
C ILE A 75 -10.49 10.83 -2.36
N ARG A 76 -9.21 10.59 -2.59
CA ARG A 76 -8.38 11.44 -3.47
C ARG A 76 -8.86 11.42 -4.93
N ASP A 77 -9.10 10.23 -5.46
CA ASP A 77 -9.41 10.06 -6.88
C ASP A 77 -10.87 10.45 -7.18
N VAL A 78 -11.81 10.16 -6.27
CA VAL A 78 -13.24 10.39 -6.49
C VAL A 78 -13.73 11.69 -5.86
N THR A 79 -13.44 11.93 -4.58
CA THR A 79 -13.96 13.13 -3.88
C THR A 79 -13.17 14.37 -4.23
N PHE A 80 -11.83 14.27 -4.31
CA PHE A 80 -10.98 15.41 -4.67
C PHE A 80 -10.63 15.48 -6.15
N ALA A 81 -11.04 14.47 -6.94
CA ALA A 81 -10.81 14.40 -8.38
C ALA A 81 -9.34 14.70 -8.73
N GLU A 82 -8.39 14.20 -7.92
CA GLU A 82 -6.97 14.53 -8.09
C GLU A 82 -6.47 14.16 -9.49
N ASP A 83 -6.91 13.02 -10.03
CA ASP A 83 -6.59 12.57 -11.38
C ASP A 83 -7.10 13.51 -12.49
N ALA A 84 -8.17 14.26 -12.23
CA ALA A 84 -8.74 15.23 -13.16
C ALA A 84 -8.22 16.67 -12.93
N SER A 85 -7.39 16.89 -11.92
CA SER A 85 -6.89 18.21 -11.56
C SER A 85 -5.91 18.74 -12.61
N THR A 86 -6.24 19.87 -13.24
CA THR A 86 -5.39 20.54 -14.25
C THR A 86 -4.36 21.51 -13.65
N VAL A 87 -4.31 21.60 -12.32
CA VAL A 87 -3.36 22.45 -11.59
C VAL A 87 -1.97 21.81 -11.67
N HIS A 88 -1.14 22.30 -12.58
CA HIS A 88 0.21 21.77 -12.83
C HIS A 88 1.33 22.83 -12.75
N ALA A 89 1.00 24.12 -12.56
CA ALA A 89 1.97 25.20 -12.62
C ALA A 89 2.62 25.52 -11.25
N GLY A 90 3.93 25.73 -11.26
CA GLY A 90 4.68 26.22 -10.10
C GLY A 90 4.54 25.32 -8.87
N SER A 91 4.35 25.94 -7.69
CA SER A 91 4.16 25.22 -6.42
C SER A 91 2.73 24.75 -6.17
N ALA A 92 1.79 25.08 -7.06
CA ALA A 92 0.37 24.81 -6.86
C ALA A 92 0.03 23.31 -6.70
N PRO A 93 0.64 22.35 -7.44
CA PRO A 93 0.37 20.93 -7.21
C PRO A 93 0.75 20.47 -5.80
N ARG A 94 1.88 20.97 -5.28
CA ARG A 94 2.38 20.63 -3.94
C ARG A 94 1.51 21.24 -2.84
N ALA A 95 1.07 22.49 -3.03
CA ALA A 95 0.15 23.14 -2.10
C ALA A 95 -1.20 22.41 -2.04
N MET A 96 -1.74 22.03 -3.20
CA MET A 96 -2.99 21.26 -3.28
C MET A 96 -2.88 19.88 -2.64
N ALA A 97 -1.77 19.16 -2.85
CA ALA A 97 -1.52 17.89 -2.17
C ALA A 97 -1.46 18.08 -0.64
N ALA A 98 -0.83 19.14 -0.15
CA ALA A 98 -0.78 19.44 1.28
C ALA A 98 -2.17 19.72 1.88
N PHE A 99 -3.00 20.52 1.20
CA PHE A 99 -4.36 20.81 1.67
C PHE A 99 -5.26 19.56 1.67
N ARG A 100 -5.18 18.72 0.65
CA ARG A 100 -5.96 17.48 0.57
C ARG A 100 -5.51 16.47 1.64
N ASN A 101 -4.20 16.37 1.90
CA ASN A 101 -3.68 15.56 3.00
C ASN A 101 -4.16 16.05 4.37
N LEU A 102 -4.19 17.37 4.58
CA LEU A 102 -4.74 17.95 5.81
C LEU A 102 -6.23 17.63 5.98
N ALA A 103 -6.99 17.64 4.89
CA ALA A 103 -8.43 17.39 4.92
C ALA A 103 -8.78 15.91 5.18
N ILE A 104 -7.95 14.96 4.76
CA ILE A 104 -8.15 13.52 5.00
C ILE A 104 -7.68 13.12 6.40
N GLY A 105 -6.69 13.84 6.95
CA GLY A 105 -6.05 13.48 8.21
C GLY A 105 -4.84 12.54 8.03
N PRO A 106 -4.03 12.34 9.08
CA PRO A 106 -2.89 11.43 9.07
C PRO A 106 -3.32 9.95 9.01
#